data_AF-A0A094ZPY8-F1
#
_entry.id   AF-A0A094ZPY8-F1
#
_cell.length_a   1.000
_cell.length_b   1.000
_cell.length_c   1.000
_cell.angle_alpha   90.00
_cell.angle_beta   90.00
_cell.angle_gamma   90.00
#
_symmetry.space_group_name_H-M   'P 1'
#
loop_
_entity.id
_entity.type
_entity.pdbx_description
1 polymer ?
#
loop_
_entity_poly.entity_id
_entity_poly.type
_entity_poly.pdbx_seq_one_letter_code
_entity_poly.pdbx_strand_id
1 'polypeptide(L)'
;MQQRKACQLHHNLKTSSIVEVNSPSPPILPERFYTEFSIYYTPRDDDQMPLPPWPQIIPPQLPYAVGRGMTWYANDLNIAIEYYEDYCVPIFEPTSYFPCILFNFNHTAYLIAPVDSGYGPCCVYRKSFDIPKRNFMEQFAKYYNGTTEQLGLDLLNQTIQWWVIPSDNENQHKYYLKQRNKSSLTSHSVFGGYGWTVEKSKNRVPVCFWYEGNVGWTQQLFFNFVTDGPRIYDLEGFQLPEICKTDITCIFRP
;
A
#
# COMPACT_ATOMS: atom_id res chain seq x y z
N MET A 1 -28.25 -30.23 -24.02
CA MET A 1 -28.30 -30.02 -22.56
C MET A 1 -27.39 -31.07 -21.90
N GLN A 2 -26.24 -30.82 -21.24
CA GLN A 2 -25.68 -29.60 -20.60
C GLN A 2 -26.71 -28.91 -19.67
N GLN A 3 -26.47 -28.53 -18.41
CA GLN A 3 -25.29 -28.48 -17.51
C GLN A 3 -25.85 -28.45 -16.05
N ARG A 4 -25.17 -28.74 -14.93
CA ARG A 4 -23.76 -29.09 -14.59
C ARG A 4 -23.73 -30.33 -13.64
N LYS A 5 -22.54 -30.81 -13.27
CA LYS A 5 -22.25 -31.41 -11.94
C LYS A 5 -21.21 -30.53 -11.24
N ALA A 6 -21.34 -30.33 -9.93
CA ALA A 6 -20.38 -29.56 -9.15
C ALA A 6 -19.06 -30.34 -8.97
N CYS A 7 -17.92 -29.68 -9.22
CA CYS A 7 -16.61 -30.22 -8.85
C CYS A 7 -16.33 -29.96 -7.37
N GLN A 8 -16.59 -30.96 -6.51
CA GLN A 8 -15.95 -31.03 -5.20
C GLN A 8 -14.51 -31.52 -5.37
N LEU A 9 -13.54 -30.63 -5.20
CA LEU A 9 -12.12 -30.98 -5.17
C LEU A 9 -11.70 -31.44 -3.77
N HIS A 10 -12.00 -32.71 -3.44
CA HIS A 10 -11.33 -33.41 -2.35
C HIS A 10 -9.93 -33.83 -2.79
N HIS A 11 -8.92 -33.00 -2.55
CA HIS A 11 -7.53 -33.43 -2.68
C HIS A 11 -7.06 -34.17 -1.43
N ASN A 12 -6.80 -35.47 -1.61
CA ASN A 12 -6.13 -36.30 -0.61
C ASN A 12 -4.73 -35.73 -0.31
N LEU A 13 -4.48 -35.39 0.96
CA LEU A 13 -3.15 -35.14 1.49
C LEU A 13 -2.34 -36.45 1.51
N LYS A 14 -1.71 -36.77 0.37
CA LYS A 14 -0.51 -37.61 0.38
C LYS A 14 0.66 -36.76 0.84
N THR A 15 1.37 -37.24 1.86
CA THR A 15 2.60 -36.67 2.39
C THR A 15 3.70 -36.67 1.33
N SER A 16 3.70 -35.64 0.50
CA SER A 16 4.87 -35.23 -0.27
C SER A 16 5.89 -34.65 0.69
N SER A 17 7.14 -35.08 0.57
CA SER A 17 8.28 -34.45 1.23
C SER A 17 8.22 -32.93 1.05
N ILE A 18 8.30 -32.19 2.14
CA ILE A 18 8.47 -30.74 2.11
C ILE A 18 9.87 -30.50 1.52
N VAL A 19 9.90 -30.18 0.23
CA VAL A 19 11.03 -29.44 -0.33
C VAL A 19 11.02 -28.11 0.40
N GLU A 20 12.08 -27.80 1.15
CA GLU A 20 12.33 -26.43 1.59
C GLU A 20 12.54 -25.58 0.33
N VAL A 21 11.45 -25.05 -0.20
CA VAL A 21 11.48 -23.95 -1.16
C VAL A 21 12.01 -22.77 -0.37
N ASN A 22 13.33 -22.58 -0.42
CA ASN A 22 14.01 -21.45 0.21
C ASN A 22 13.30 -20.17 -0.20
N SER A 23 12.52 -19.58 0.72
CA SER A 23 11.82 -18.33 0.49
C SER A 23 12.83 -17.28 0.04
N PRO A 24 12.52 -16.46 -0.98
CA PRO A 24 13.41 -15.41 -1.41
C PRO A 24 13.70 -14.46 -0.25
N SER A 25 14.94 -13.97 -0.16
CA SER A 25 15.28 -12.95 0.82
C SER A 25 14.36 -11.72 0.65
N PRO A 26 14.02 -10.98 1.72
CA PRO A 26 13.27 -9.74 1.60
C PRO A 26 13.98 -8.73 0.68
N PRO A 27 13.25 -7.95 -0.12
CA PRO A 27 13.82 -6.86 -0.89
C PRO A 27 14.24 -5.69 0.02
N ILE A 28 15.19 -4.89 -0.45
CA ILE A 28 15.70 -3.70 0.24
C ILE A 28 15.48 -2.53 -0.71
N LEU A 29 14.84 -1.45 -0.24
CA LEU A 29 14.67 -0.25 -1.03
C LEU A 29 16.03 0.36 -1.43
N PRO A 30 16.11 1.05 -2.58
CA PRO A 30 17.25 1.91 -2.89
C PRO A 30 17.37 3.04 -1.87
N GLU A 31 18.50 3.74 -1.86
CA GLU A 31 18.72 4.86 -0.92
C GLU A 31 17.81 6.05 -1.22
N ARG A 32 17.65 6.35 -2.51
CA ARG A 32 16.68 7.30 -3.03
C ARG A 32 15.95 6.69 -4.22
N PHE A 33 14.70 7.07 -4.44
CA PHE A 33 13.96 6.77 -5.67
C PHE A 33 12.90 7.82 -5.98
N TYR A 34 12.52 7.87 -7.26
CA TYR A 34 11.28 8.48 -7.74
C TYR A 34 10.46 7.40 -8.45
N THR A 35 9.14 7.45 -8.30
CA THR A 35 8.22 6.62 -9.08
C THR A 35 6.91 7.36 -9.28
N GLU A 36 6.23 7.07 -10.38
CA GLU A 36 4.83 7.41 -10.58
C GLU A 36 3.97 6.22 -10.15
N PHE A 37 2.70 6.47 -9.85
CA PHE A 37 1.74 5.43 -9.52
C PHE A 37 0.33 5.70 -10.03
N SER A 38 -0.40 4.61 -10.23
CA SER A 38 -1.86 4.59 -10.37
C SER A 38 -2.44 3.91 -9.14
N ILE A 39 -3.40 4.56 -8.49
CA ILE A 39 -4.11 4.06 -7.32
C ILE A 39 -5.53 3.69 -7.71
N TYR A 40 -5.97 2.50 -7.30
CA TYR A 40 -7.32 1.99 -7.46
C TYR A 40 -7.95 1.82 -6.08
N TYR A 41 -9.18 2.30 -5.91
CA TYR A 41 -9.92 2.24 -4.66
C TYR A 41 -11.29 1.60 -4.85
N THR A 42 -11.69 0.71 -3.94
CA THR A 42 -13.05 0.14 -3.87
C THR A 42 -13.61 0.28 -2.44
N PRO A 43 -14.87 0.71 -2.25
CA PRO A 43 -15.49 0.81 -0.93
C PRO A 43 -15.46 -0.49 -0.12
N ARG A 44 -15.37 -0.38 1.20
CA ARG A 44 -15.35 -1.55 2.12
C ARG A 44 -16.69 -2.29 2.20
N ASP A 45 -17.79 -1.57 2.00
CA ASP A 45 -19.16 -2.05 2.20
C ASP A 45 -19.70 -2.90 1.03
N ASP A 46 -18.88 -3.19 0.02
CA ASP A 46 -19.25 -4.06 -1.11
C ASP A 46 -18.71 -5.49 -0.92
N ASP A 47 -19.52 -6.34 -0.29
CA ASP A 47 -19.26 -7.77 -0.07
C ASP A 47 -19.01 -8.57 -1.38
N GLN A 48 -19.33 -8.03 -2.56
CA GLN A 48 -19.09 -8.68 -3.85
C GLN A 48 -17.74 -8.32 -4.46
N MET A 49 -17.04 -7.31 -3.92
CA MET A 49 -15.72 -6.91 -4.37
C MET A 49 -14.65 -7.88 -3.87
N PRO A 50 -13.89 -8.57 -4.75
CA PRO A 50 -12.77 -9.38 -4.30
C PRO A 50 -11.64 -8.49 -3.78
N LEU A 51 -10.87 -9.01 -2.83
CA LEU A 51 -9.72 -8.32 -2.26
C LEU A 51 -8.60 -8.11 -3.30
N PRO A 52 -7.84 -7.01 -3.21
CA PRO A 52 -6.61 -6.85 -3.97
C PRO A 52 -5.52 -7.85 -3.49
N PRO A 53 -4.46 -8.11 -4.29
CA PRO A 53 -4.18 -7.51 -5.59
C PRO A 53 -5.07 -8.09 -6.69
N TRP A 54 -5.70 -7.23 -7.48
CA TRP A 54 -6.59 -7.62 -8.56
C TRP A 54 -5.78 -8.16 -9.75
N PRO A 55 -5.98 -9.42 -10.19
CA PRO A 55 -5.15 -10.02 -11.24
C PRO A 55 -5.18 -9.29 -12.59
N GLN A 56 -6.26 -8.56 -12.87
CA GLN A 56 -6.41 -7.74 -14.09
C GLN A 56 -6.01 -6.26 -13.87
N ILE A 57 -5.26 -5.95 -12.81
CA ILE A 57 -4.86 -4.60 -12.37
C ILE A 57 -6.02 -3.72 -11.89
N ILE A 58 -7.13 -3.69 -12.63
CA ILE A 58 -8.34 -2.93 -12.32
C ILE A 58 -9.28 -3.80 -11.45
N PRO A 59 -10.03 -3.22 -10.49
CA PRO A 59 -11.13 -3.89 -9.83
C PRO A 59 -12.13 -4.51 -10.83
N PRO A 60 -12.58 -5.76 -10.63
CA PRO A 60 -13.38 -6.47 -11.62
C PRO A 60 -14.85 -6.03 -11.68
N GLN A 61 -15.31 -5.22 -10.73
CA GLN A 61 -16.69 -4.75 -10.61
C GLN A 61 -16.71 -3.27 -10.20
N LEU A 62 -17.81 -2.57 -10.47
CA LEU A 62 -18.08 -1.22 -9.93
C LEU A 62 -18.82 -1.34 -8.59
N PRO A 63 -18.64 -0.39 -7.65
CA PRO A 63 -17.95 0.89 -7.80
C PRO A 63 -16.44 0.82 -7.50
N TYR A 64 -15.65 1.55 -8.28
CA TYR A 64 -14.26 1.88 -7.96
C TYR A 64 -13.90 3.29 -8.40
N ALA A 65 -12.83 3.84 -7.81
CA ALA A 65 -12.17 5.07 -8.26
C ALA A 65 -10.74 4.75 -8.74
N VAL A 66 -10.23 5.58 -9.66
CA VAL A 66 -8.85 5.53 -10.17
C VAL A 66 -8.24 6.91 -10.01
N GLY A 67 -7.02 6.96 -9.47
CA GLY A 67 -6.25 8.17 -9.31
C GLY A 67 -4.79 7.96 -9.69
N ARG A 68 -4.07 9.06 -9.82
CA ARG A 68 -2.65 9.12 -10.18
C ARG A 68 -1.87 9.82 -9.09
N GLY A 69 -0.56 9.61 -9.08
CA GLY A 69 0.33 10.30 -8.17
C GLY A 69 1.79 9.96 -8.37
N MET A 70 2.62 10.53 -7.51
CA MET A 70 4.07 10.39 -7.56
C MET A 70 4.64 10.24 -6.15
N THR A 71 5.64 9.39 -6.00
CA THR A 71 6.39 9.20 -4.76
C THR A 71 7.85 9.57 -4.97
N TRP A 72 8.35 10.44 -4.09
CA TRP A 72 9.79 10.67 -3.89
C TRP A 72 10.18 10.11 -2.54
N TYR A 73 11.34 9.44 -2.47
CA TYR A 73 11.87 8.86 -1.24
C TYR A 73 13.37 9.11 -1.16
N ALA A 74 13.84 9.59 0.00
CA ALA A 74 15.26 9.75 0.31
C ALA A 74 15.53 9.30 1.76
N ASN A 75 16.07 8.09 1.90
CA ASN A 75 16.38 7.49 3.21
C ASN A 75 17.45 8.27 3.98
N ASP A 76 18.46 8.78 3.28
CA ASP A 76 19.56 9.57 3.83
C ASP A 76 19.10 10.93 4.39
N LEU A 77 18.06 11.52 3.79
CA LEU A 77 17.43 12.75 4.26
C LEU A 77 16.30 12.50 5.28
N ASN A 78 15.85 11.26 5.44
CA ASN A 78 14.64 10.87 6.20
C ASN A 78 13.37 11.59 5.70
N ILE A 79 13.27 11.79 4.38
CA ILE A 79 12.14 12.46 3.70
C ILE A 79 11.47 11.49 2.72
N ALA A 80 10.14 11.50 2.71
CA ALA A 80 9.34 10.94 1.63
C ALA A 80 8.17 11.87 1.35
N ILE A 81 7.77 11.96 0.08
CA ILE A 81 6.63 12.75 -0.38
C ILE A 81 5.78 11.85 -1.27
N GLU A 82 4.50 11.72 -0.95
CA GLU A 82 3.49 11.15 -1.82
C GLU A 82 2.54 12.26 -2.26
N TYR A 83 2.54 12.56 -3.55
CA TYR A 83 1.62 13.48 -4.19
C TYR A 83 0.47 12.68 -4.82
N TYR A 84 -0.75 13.01 -4.45
CA TYR A 84 -1.98 12.42 -4.96
C TYR A 84 -2.70 13.46 -5.84
N GLU A 85 -2.76 13.21 -7.15
CA GLU A 85 -3.24 14.19 -8.14
C GLU A 85 -4.78 14.25 -8.22
N ASP A 86 -5.45 13.11 -8.06
CA ASP A 86 -6.90 13.00 -8.29
C ASP A 86 -7.71 12.89 -6.98
N TYR A 87 -7.30 12.01 -6.06
CA TYR A 87 -7.90 11.87 -4.73
C TYR A 87 -6.89 11.40 -3.69
N CYS A 88 -7.07 11.86 -2.45
CA CYS A 88 -6.32 11.41 -1.30
C CYS A 88 -6.76 10.00 -0.90
N VAL A 89 -5.81 9.16 -0.50
CA VAL A 89 -6.04 7.77 -0.07
C VAL A 89 -7.23 7.65 0.90
N PRO A 90 -8.00 6.54 0.90
CA PRO A 90 -9.05 6.21 1.88
C PRO A 90 -8.58 6.04 3.35
N ILE A 91 -7.55 6.78 3.78
CA ILE A 91 -7.20 7.03 5.19
C ILE A 91 -8.20 8.01 5.84
N PHE A 92 -8.81 8.90 5.04
CA PHE A 92 -9.55 10.07 5.55
C PHE A 92 -11.08 9.94 5.41
N GLU A 93 -11.79 10.00 6.54
CA GLU A 93 -13.26 10.05 6.62
C GLU A 93 -13.79 11.48 6.81
N PRO A 94 -14.92 11.90 6.21
CA PRO A 94 -15.90 11.07 5.49
C PRO A 94 -15.73 11.05 3.96
N THR A 95 -14.87 11.91 3.41
CA THR A 95 -14.63 12.03 1.96
C THR A 95 -13.17 12.34 1.71
N SER A 96 -12.48 11.55 0.89
CA SER A 96 -11.08 11.77 0.50
C SER A 96 -10.91 12.17 -0.98
N TYR A 97 -12.01 12.47 -1.68
CA TYR A 97 -12.07 12.86 -3.10
C TYR A 97 -11.55 14.29 -3.37
N PHE A 98 -10.29 14.54 -3.03
CA PHE A 98 -9.56 15.78 -3.27
C PHE A 98 -8.05 15.49 -3.45
N PRO A 99 -7.31 16.28 -4.25
CA PRO A 99 -5.85 16.13 -4.37
C PRO A 99 -5.15 16.43 -3.03
N CYS A 100 -4.05 15.74 -2.73
CA CYS A 100 -3.31 15.98 -1.49
C CYS A 100 -1.81 15.69 -1.61
N ILE A 101 -1.02 16.22 -0.68
CA ILE A 101 0.39 15.81 -0.48
C ILE A 101 0.50 15.25 0.94
N LEU A 102 0.88 13.99 1.09
CA LEU A 102 1.41 13.47 2.35
C LEU A 102 2.93 13.52 2.30
N PHE A 103 3.58 14.05 3.34
CA PHE A 103 5.04 14.03 3.40
C PHE A 103 5.59 13.91 4.81
N ASN A 104 6.72 13.22 4.92
CA ASN A 104 7.52 13.12 6.12
C ASN A 104 8.64 14.15 6.08
N PHE A 105 8.74 15.00 7.10
CA PHE A 105 9.87 15.89 7.30
C PHE A 105 10.17 16.01 8.78
N ASN A 106 11.45 15.90 9.16
CA ASN A 106 11.91 16.04 10.55
C ASN A 106 11.06 15.23 11.57
N HIS A 107 10.96 13.92 11.36
CA HIS A 107 10.20 12.98 12.20
C HIS A 107 8.69 13.28 12.33
N THR A 108 8.11 14.09 11.43
CA THR A 108 6.71 14.47 11.43
C THR A 108 6.08 14.23 10.07
N ALA A 109 4.91 13.60 10.04
CA ALA A 109 4.07 13.51 8.86
C ALA A 109 3.11 14.69 8.78
N TYR A 110 3.08 15.34 7.63
CA TYR A 110 2.21 16.44 7.28
C TYR A 110 1.27 16.04 6.15
N LEU A 111 0.10 16.66 6.10
CA LEU A 111 -0.86 16.60 5.01
C LEU A 111 -1.10 18.02 4.50
N ILE A 112 -0.88 18.27 3.20
CA ILE A 112 -1.40 19.45 2.48
C ILE A 112 -2.63 19.00 1.72
N ALA A 113 -3.71 19.78 1.82
CA ALA A 113 -4.98 19.54 1.14
C ALA A 113 -5.69 20.88 0.86
N PRO A 114 -6.70 20.91 -0.04
CA PRO A 114 -7.58 22.08 -0.21
C PRO A 114 -8.26 22.49 1.11
N VAL A 115 -8.47 23.79 1.33
CA VAL A 115 -9.03 24.31 2.60
C VAL A 115 -10.47 23.85 2.82
N ASP A 116 -11.24 23.74 1.74
CA ASP A 116 -12.62 23.27 1.69
C ASP A 116 -12.76 21.76 1.94
N SER A 117 -11.67 20.98 1.91
CA SER A 117 -11.68 19.58 2.33
C SER A 117 -11.86 19.37 3.84
N GLY A 118 -11.66 20.43 4.65
CA GLY A 118 -11.60 20.35 6.12
C GLY A 118 -10.26 19.88 6.68
N TYR A 119 -9.32 19.45 5.82
CA TYR A 119 -7.96 19.05 6.19
C TYR A 119 -6.90 20.12 5.85
N GLY A 120 -7.22 21.04 4.94
CA GLY A 120 -6.29 22.06 4.46
C GLY A 120 -6.15 23.30 5.36
N PRO A 121 -5.22 24.22 5.05
CA PRO A 121 -4.26 24.14 3.93
C PRO A 121 -3.08 23.20 4.23
N CYS A 122 -2.72 23.04 5.50
CA CYS A 122 -1.80 22.00 5.96
C CYS A 122 -2.08 21.63 7.41
N CYS A 123 -1.89 20.37 7.77
CA CYS A 123 -2.02 19.87 9.13
C CYS A 123 -0.97 18.80 9.45
N VAL A 124 -0.69 18.62 10.74
CA VAL A 124 0.16 17.54 11.26
C VAL A 124 -0.66 16.27 11.31
N TYR A 125 -0.35 15.31 10.44
CA TYR A 125 -1.00 14.01 10.41
C TYR A 125 -0.53 13.14 11.58
N ARG A 126 0.80 13.07 11.80
CA ARG A 126 1.38 12.28 12.90
C ARG A 126 2.76 12.79 13.31
N LYS A 127 2.98 12.99 14.61
CA LYS A 127 4.31 13.26 15.19
C LYS A 127 5.04 11.94 15.51
N SER A 128 6.37 11.98 15.54
CA SER A 128 7.23 10.80 15.72
C SER A 128 6.98 9.72 14.65
N PHE A 129 6.87 10.15 13.39
CA PHE A 129 6.59 9.29 12.24
C PHE A 129 7.70 9.43 11.20
N ASP A 130 8.59 8.45 11.20
CA ASP A 130 9.67 8.29 10.23
C ASP A 130 9.16 7.62 8.95
N ILE A 131 9.90 7.83 7.86
CA ILE A 131 9.75 7.04 6.64
C ILE A 131 10.15 5.58 6.88
N PRO A 132 9.60 4.61 6.12
CA PRO A 132 10.05 3.23 6.14
C PRO A 132 11.56 3.16 5.87
N LYS A 133 12.32 2.54 6.78
CA LYS A 133 13.75 2.29 6.56
C LYS A 133 13.93 1.32 5.41
N ARG A 134 15.06 1.41 4.70
CA ARG A 134 15.26 0.65 3.44
C ARG A 134 15.02 -0.86 3.54
N ASN A 135 15.33 -1.45 4.68
CA ASN A 135 15.19 -2.87 4.98
C ASN A 135 13.84 -3.24 5.64
N PHE A 136 12.82 -2.37 5.63
CA PHE A 136 11.55 -2.61 6.35
C PHE A 136 10.86 -3.94 5.99
N MET A 137 11.09 -4.49 4.80
CA MET A 137 10.54 -5.78 4.38
C MET A 137 11.14 -6.98 5.16
N GLU A 138 12.27 -6.81 5.86
CA GLU A 138 12.85 -7.85 6.72
C GLU A 138 11.88 -8.33 7.80
N GLN A 139 11.07 -7.43 8.37
CA GLN A 139 10.03 -7.81 9.35
C GLN A 139 8.94 -8.71 8.76
N PHE A 140 8.78 -8.69 7.43
CA PHE A 140 7.79 -9.49 6.69
C PHE A 140 8.37 -10.76 6.05
N ALA A 141 9.63 -11.09 6.29
CA ALA A 141 10.34 -12.21 5.62
C ALA A 141 9.57 -13.55 5.63
N LYS A 142 8.94 -13.88 6.77
CA LYS A 142 8.16 -15.12 6.96
C LYS A 142 6.78 -15.13 6.28
N TYR A 143 6.30 -13.97 5.80
CA TYR A 143 4.99 -13.80 5.14
C TYR A 143 5.11 -13.74 3.60
N TYR A 144 6.17 -14.35 3.04
CA TYR A 144 6.26 -14.59 1.60
C TYR A 144 5.11 -15.50 1.13
N ASN A 145 4.39 -15.06 0.10
CA ASN A 145 3.14 -15.68 -0.36
C ASN A 145 3.21 -16.19 -1.81
N GLY A 146 4.42 -16.36 -2.35
CA GLY A 146 4.66 -16.96 -3.67
C GLY A 146 4.99 -15.97 -4.79
N THR A 147 4.96 -16.49 -6.02
CA THR A 147 5.36 -15.81 -7.26
C THR A 147 4.25 -15.82 -8.29
N THR A 148 4.11 -14.76 -9.08
CA THR A 148 3.32 -14.73 -10.33
C THR A 148 4.21 -14.30 -11.49
N GLU A 149 4.03 -14.89 -12.68
CA GLU A 149 4.84 -14.54 -13.86
C GLU A 149 4.36 -13.29 -14.63
N GLN A 150 3.14 -12.82 -14.31
CA GLN A 150 2.50 -11.67 -14.97
C GLN A 150 1.48 -11.03 -14.01
N LEU A 151 1.24 -9.72 -14.17
CA LEU A 151 0.14 -9.00 -13.54
C LEU A 151 -0.57 -8.12 -14.58
N GLY A 152 -1.90 -8.21 -14.64
CA GLY A 152 -2.69 -7.58 -15.69
C GLY A 152 -2.67 -8.31 -17.03
N LEU A 153 -3.50 -7.84 -17.96
CA LEU A 153 -3.41 -8.22 -19.37
C LEU A 153 -2.23 -7.45 -20.00
N ASP A 154 -1.06 -8.09 -20.05
CA ASP A 154 0.20 -7.64 -20.66
C ASP A 154 0.85 -6.35 -20.12
N LEU A 155 0.24 -5.65 -19.16
CA LEU A 155 0.77 -4.41 -18.57
C LEU A 155 2.05 -4.60 -17.75
N LEU A 156 2.21 -5.73 -17.04
CA LEU A 156 3.43 -6.09 -16.31
C LEU A 156 3.80 -7.55 -16.60
N ASN A 157 4.39 -7.78 -17.78
CA ASN A 157 4.94 -9.08 -18.18
C ASN A 157 6.32 -9.34 -17.54
N GLN A 158 6.31 -9.52 -16.21
CA GLN A 158 7.49 -9.76 -15.40
C GLN A 158 7.16 -10.65 -14.20
N THR A 159 8.13 -11.46 -13.78
CA THR A 159 8.03 -12.28 -12.57
C THR A 159 7.98 -11.39 -11.31
N ILE A 160 6.96 -11.58 -10.48
CA ILE A 160 6.67 -10.80 -9.26
C ILE A 160 6.66 -11.73 -8.05
N GLN A 161 7.43 -11.39 -7.02
CA GLN A 161 7.39 -12.03 -5.69
C GLN A 161 6.48 -11.25 -4.75
N TRP A 162 5.65 -11.96 -3.99
CA TRP A 162 4.62 -11.37 -3.13
C TRP A 162 4.91 -11.58 -1.64
N TRP A 163 4.71 -10.53 -0.86
CA TRP A 163 4.72 -10.58 0.60
C TRP A 163 3.41 -10.02 1.16
N VAL A 164 2.88 -10.70 2.17
CA VAL A 164 1.67 -10.30 2.91
C VAL A 164 2.06 -9.53 4.17
N ILE A 165 1.30 -8.49 4.49
CA ILE A 165 1.40 -7.75 5.75
C ILE A 165 0.20 -8.19 6.61
N PRO A 166 0.40 -8.96 7.70
CA PRO A 166 -0.69 -9.37 8.57
C PRO A 166 -1.37 -8.14 9.20
N SER A 167 -2.63 -8.28 9.63
CA SER A 167 -3.22 -7.26 10.50
C SER A 167 -2.68 -7.41 11.94
N ASP A 168 -2.57 -6.30 12.68
CA ASP A 168 -2.00 -6.25 14.05
C ASP A 168 -2.70 -7.19 15.06
N ASN A 169 -3.87 -7.71 14.70
CA ASN A 169 -4.67 -8.64 15.49
C ASN A 169 -3.98 -9.99 15.76
N GLU A 170 -2.96 -10.41 14.98
CA GLU A 170 -2.17 -11.61 15.30
C GLU A 170 -1.55 -11.56 16.71
N ASN A 171 -1.20 -10.35 17.20
CA ASN A 171 -0.65 -10.16 18.56
C ASN A 171 -1.70 -9.71 19.58
N GLN A 172 -2.77 -9.02 19.18
CA GLN A 172 -3.77 -8.47 20.12
C GLN A 172 -4.80 -9.50 20.63
N HIS A 173 -5.03 -10.61 19.91
CA HIS A 173 -6.01 -11.63 20.29
C HIS A 173 -5.80 -12.29 21.67
N LYS A 174 -4.68 -12.04 22.35
CA LYS A 174 -4.43 -12.54 23.71
C LYS A 174 -4.86 -11.65 24.87
N TYR A 175 -5.15 -10.35 24.67
CA TYR A 175 -5.19 -9.41 25.81
C TYR A 175 -6.39 -8.48 25.99
N TYR A 176 -7.26 -8.25 24.99
CA TYR A 176 -8.40 -7.35 25.18
C TYR A 176 -9.79 -7.95 24.91
N LEU A 177 -10.65 -7.74 25.91
CA LEU A 177 -12.00 -8.28 26.08
C LEU A 177 -13.08 -7.38 25.45
N LYS A 178 -14.21 -8.02 25.13
CA LYS A 178 -15.59 -7.50 25.25
C LYS A 178 -15.94 -6.14 24.63
N GLN A 179 -16.74 -6.24 23.56
CA GLN A 179 -17.93 -5.43 23.23
C GLN A 179 -17.76 -3.92 22.98
N ARG A 180 -18.11 -3.49 21.75
CA ARG A 180 -19.31 -2.66 21.54
C ARG A 180 -19.83 -2.69 20.09
N ASN A 181 -21.12 -2.97 19.96
CA ASN A 181 -22.07 -2.51 18.94
C ASN A 181 -21.63 -2.36 17.46
N LYS A 182 -21.83 -3.44 16.69
CA LYS A 182 -22.76 -3.44 15.53
C LYS A 182 -22.56 -2.39 14.41
N SER A 183 -21.34 -2.14 13.97
CA SER A 183 -21.03 -2.17 12.54
C SER A 183 -20.32 -3.49 12.25
N SER A 184 -20.82 -4.32 11.33
CA SER A 184 -20.29 -5.67 11.08
C SER A 184 -19.17 -5.68 10.03
N LEU A 185 -18.35 -4.63 9.99
CA LEU A 185 -17.14 -4.58 9.18
C LEU A 185 -16.02 -5.24 9.96
N THR A 186 -15.96 -6.57 9.88
CA THR A 186 -14.86 -7.35 10.46
C THR A 186 -13.58 -7.05 9.69
N SER A 187 -12.64 -6.33 10.31
CA SER A 187 -11.30 -6.11 9.73
C SER A 187 -10.67 -7.43 9.32
N HIS A 188 -10.03 -7.44 8.16
CA HIS A 188 -9.56 -8.67 7.55
C HIS A 188 -8.32 -9.21 8.29
N SER A 189 -8.01 -10.48 8.09
CA SER A 189 -6.82 -11.13 8.68
C SER A 189 -5.49 -10.58 8.13
N VAL A 190 -5.55 -9.72 7.11
CA VAL A 190 -4.43 -9.17 6.37
C VAL A 190 -4.66 -7.67 6.23
N PHE A 191 -3.69 -6.87 6.65
CA PHE A 191 -3.71 -5.41 6.43
C PHE A 191 -3.40 -5.08 4.97
N GLY A 192 -2.47 -5.79 4.33
CA GLY A 192 -2.06 -5.48 2.98
C GLY A 192 -0.98 -6.42 2.44
N GLY A 193 -0.24 -5.96 1.44
CA GLY A 193 0.91 -6.67 0.89
C GLY A 193 1.62 -5.92 -0.23
N TYR A 194 2.84 -6.38 -0.54
CA TYR A 194 3.65 -5.84 -1.63
C TYR A 194 3.96 -6.92 -2.67
N GLY A 195 3.90 -6.52 -3.94
CA GLY A 195 4.52 -7.23 -5.06
C GLY A 195 5.82 -6.54 -5.46
N TRP A 196 6.88 -7.32 -5.68
CA TRP A 196 8.20 -6.83 -6.09
C TRP A 196 8.72 -7.57 -7.31
N THR A 197 9.49 -6.90 -8.16
CA THR A 197 10.16 -7.57 -9.29
C THR A 197 11.10 -8.68 -8.82
N VAL A 198 11.25 -9.73 -9.63
CA VAL A 198 12.34 -10.69 -9.50
C VAL A 198 13.46 -10.27 -10.45
N GLU A 199 14.62 -9.94 -9.90
CA GLU A 199 15.77 -9.57 -10.73
C GLU A 199 17.04 -10.32 -10.32
N LYS A 200 17.85 -10.69 -11.32
CA LYS A 200 19.16 -11.34 -11.15
C LYS A 200 20.25 -10.32 -10.77
N SER A 201 19.98 -9.01 -10.89
CA SER A 201 20.92 -7.90 -10.77
C SER A 201 20.64 -6.98 -9.57
N LYS A 202 20.29 -7.58 -8.41
CA LYS A 202 20.24 -6.99 -7.06
C LYS A 202 19.19 -5.88 -6.80
N ASN A 203 18.69 -5.18 -7.81
CA ASN A 203 17.77 -4.04 -7.62
C ASN A 203 16.31 -4.44 -7.85
N ARG A 204 15.72 -5.14 -6.86
CA ARG A 204 14.28 -5.41 -6.87
C ARG A 204 13.51 -4.13 -6.53
N VAL A 205 12.49 -3.82 -7.32
CA VAL A 205 11.66 -2.62 -7.16
C VAL A 205 10.22 -3.02 -6.83
N PRO A 206 9.47 -2.22 -6.04
CA PRO A 206 8.07 -2.48 -5.78
C PRO A 206 7.27 -2.24 -7.08
N VAL A 207 6.31 -3.12 -7.36
CA VAL A 207 5.40 -2.99 -8.53
C VAL A 207 3.96 -2.78 -8.12
N CYS A 208 3.61 -3.27 -6.93
CA CYS A 208 2.27 -3.20 -6.36
C CYS A 208 2.37 -3.05 -4.85
N PHE A 209 1.58 -2.14 -4.27
CA PHE A 209 1.27 -2.11 -2.84
C PHE A 209 -0.25 -2.10 -2.70
N TRP A 210 -0.80 -2.97 -1.86
CA TRP A 210 -2.24 -3.03 -1.59
C TRP A 210 -2.50 -3.09 -0.09
N TYR A 211 -3.62 -2.51 0.34
CA TYR A 211 -3.96 -2.42 1.77
C TYR A 211 -5.45 -2.13 2.03
N GLU A 212 -5.88 -2.47 3.25
CA GLU A 212 -7.12 -2.05 3.89
C GLU A 212 -6.94 -0.60 4.40
N GLY A 213 -7.66 0.34 3.79
CA GLY A 213 -7.86 1.69 4.35
C GLY A 213 -9.10 1.73 5.25
N ASN A 214 -9.38 2.89 5.85
CA ASN A 214 -10.50 3.05 6.79
C ASN A 214 -11.85 2.78 6.10
N VAL A 215 -12.03 3.33 4.88
CA VAL A 215 -13.29 3.25 4.11
C VAL A 215 -13.28 2.24 2.95
N GLY A 216 -12.17 1.52 2.72
CA GLY A 216 -12.12 0.47 1.70
C GLY A 216 -10.74 0.04 1.26
N TRP A 217 -10.71 -0.79 0.21
CA TRP A 217 -9.50 -1.45 -0.28
C TRP A 217 -8.79 -0.59 -1.32
N THR A 218 -7.46 -0.62 -1.25
CA THR A 218 -6.58 0.13 -2.13
C THR A 218 -5.57 -0.78 -2.81
N GLN A 219 -5.29 -0.52 -4.10
CA GLN A 219 -4.13 -1.05 -4.80
C GLN A 219 -3.41 0.09 -5.54
N GLN A 220 -2.17 0.36 -5.17
CA GLN A 220 -1.24 1.23 -5.88
C GLN A 220 -0.34 0.38 -6.78
N LEU A 221 -0.18 0.79 -8.03
CA LEU A 221 0.75 0.20 -8.99
C LEU A 221 1.82 1.21 -9.37
N PHE A 222 3.08 0.81 -9.26
CA PHE A 222 4.24 1.67 -9.47
C PHE A 222 4.79 1.52 -10.89
N PHE A 223 5.11 2.64 -11.52
CA PHE A 223 5.74 2.70 -12.85
C PHE A 223 6.68 3.90 -12.96
N ASN A 224 7.51 3.93 -14.01
CA ASN A 224 8.58 4.92 -14.16
C ASN A 224 9.50 5.02 -12.93
N PHE A 225 9.74 3.88 -12.27
CA PHE A 225 10.59 3.77 -11.09
C PHE A 225 12.06 3.99 -11.47
N VAL A 226 12.67 5.05 -10.92
CA VAL A 226 14.07 5.42 -11.18
C VAL A 226 14.85 5.58 -9.87
N THR A 227 16.11 5.14 -9.91
CA THR A 227 17.07 5.25 -8.79
C THR A 227 18.27 6.13 -9.17
N ASP A 228 18.19 6.82 -10.29
CA ASP A 228 19.20 7.71 -10.85
C ASP A 228 18.52 8.90 -11.57
N GLY A 229 19.31 9.72 -12.27
CA GLY A 229 18.84 10.92 -12.96
C GLY A 229 18.50 12.08 -12.01
N PRO A 230 17.87 13.16 -12.52
CA PRO A 230 17.64 14.37 -11.73
C PRO A 230 16.59 14.20 -10.63
N ARG A 231 15.56 13.35 -10.84
CA ARG A 231 14.38 13.25 -9.94
C ARG A 231 14.72 12.74 -8.54
N ILE A 232 15.78 11.95 -8.38
CA ILE A 232 16.27 11.51 -7.05
C ILE A 232 16.97 12.63 -6.25
N TYR A 233 17.15 13.80 -6.85
CA TYR A 233 17.72 15.00 -6.21
C TYR A 233 16.66 16.10 -5.97
N ASP A 234 15.39 15.91 -6.36
CA ASP A 234 14.30 16.88 -6.17
C ASP A 234 14.05 17.24 -4.68
N LEU A 235 14.48 16.39 -3.75
CA LEU A 235 14.36 16.59 -2.30
C LEU A 235 15.58 17.32 -1.68
N GLU A 236 16.63 17.60 -2.46
CA GLU A 236 17.80 18.31 -1.94
C GLU A 236 17.48 19.78 -1.65
N GLY A 237 17.78 20.20 -0.42
CA GLY A 237 17.39 21.54 0.04
C GLY A 237 15.89 21.71 0.30
N PHE A 238 15.10 20.62 0.37
CA PHE A 238 13.69 20.69 0.76
C PHE A 238 13.52 21.40 2.10
N GLN A 239 12.61 22.38 2.14
CA GLN A 239 12.24 23.12 3.34
C GLN A 239 10.75 22.93 3.63
N LEU A 240 10.39 22.87 4.91
CA LEU A 240 9.00 22.82 5.34
C LEU A 240 8.25 24.06 4.80
N PRO A 241 7.20 23.90 3.97
CA PRO A 241 6.44 25.03 3.43
C PRO A 241 5.86 25.90 4.54
N GLU A 242 5.77 27.22 4.33
CA GLU A 242 5.23 28.16 5.33
C GLU A 242 3.82 27.75 5.81
N ILE A 243 2.97 27.25 4.91
CA ILE A 243 1.62 26.75 5.25
C ILE A 243 1.63 25.59 6.27
N CYS A 244 2.74 24.84 6.34
CA CYS A 244 2.93 23.70 7.24
C CYS A 244 3.76 24.04 8.49
N LYS A 245 4.12 25.31 8.72
CA LYS A 245 4.65 25.77 10.02
C LYS A 245 3.51 25.90 11.04
N THR A 246 2.90 24.77 11.34
CA THR A 246 1.69 24.65 12.15
C THR A 246 1.78 23.47 13.11
N ASP A 247 1.12 23.61 14.26
CA ASP A 247 0.89 22.52 15.22
C ASP A 247 -0.55 21.96 15.15
N ILE A 248 -1.36 22.41 14.18
CA ILE A 248 -2.74 21.94 13.98
C ILE A 248 -2.70 20.47 13.55
N THR A 249 -3.21 19.57 14.39
CA THR A 249 -3.41 18.16 14.05
C THR A 249 -4.52 18.00 13.01
N CYS A 250 -4.34 17.10 12.04
CA CYS A 250 -5.39 16.76 11.07
C CYS A 250 -6.63 16.18 11.78
N ILE A 251 -7.83 16.57 11.32
CA ILE A 251 -9.10 16.05 11.86
C ILE A 251 -9.40 14.68 11.24
N PHE A 252 -8.56 13.68 11.49
CA PHE A 252 -8.80 12.31 11.08
C PHE A 252 -9.46 11.51 12.22
N ARG A 253 -10.33 10.57 11.85
CA ARG A 253 -10.79 9.51 12.76
C ARG A 253 -10.03 8.23 12.39
N PRO A 254 -9.20 7.67 13.29
CA PRO A 254 -8.64 6.34 13.12
C PRO A 254 -9.71 5.25 13.28
#